data_AF-A0A822LEY8-F1
#
_entry.id   AF-A0A822LEY8-F1
#
_cell.length_a   1.000
_cell.length_b   1.000
_cell.length_c   1.000
_cell.angle_alpha   90.00
_cell.angle_beta   90.00
_cell.angle_gamma   90.00
#
_symmetry.space_group_name_H-M   'P 1'
#
loop_
_entity.id
_entity.type
_entity.pdbx_description
1 polymer ?
#
loop_
_entity_poly.entity_id
_entity_poly.type
_entity_poly.pdbx_seq_one_letter_code
_entity_poly.pdbx_strand_id
1 'polypeptide(L)'
;MHGSLVTSSLVRETTEIESQNYGYKFGQEEETYNIVAAHGYFGRLIFQYASFNNSRSLHFFLGAWPVIGIWFTAMGVSTMAFNLNGFNFNQSILDSQGRVIGTWADVLNRAGIGMEVMHERNAHNFPLDLASGEQAPVALTAPAING
;
A
#
# COMPACT_ATOMS: atom_id res chain seq x y z
N MET A 1 -7.08 -13.65 4.92
CA MET A 1 -6.28 -14.90 4.89
C MET A 1 -5.90 -15.37 6.28
N HIS A 2 -5.21 -14.58 7.11
CA HIS A 2 -4.81 -15.04 8.46
C HIS A 2 -5.99 -15.53 9.32
N GLY A 3 -7.05 -14.71 9.48
CA GLY A 3 -8.21 -15.09 10.28
C GLY A 3 -8.88 -16.40 9.84
N SER A 4 -9.01 -16.64 8.53
CA SER A 4 -9.59 -17.90 8.03
C SER A 4 -8.74 -19.13 8.35
N LEU A 5 -7.41 -19.02 8.31
CA LEU A 5 -6.53 -20.14 8.67
C LEU A 5 -6.58 -20.46 10.17
N VAL A 6 -6.59 -19.42 11.02
CA VAL A 6 -6.75 -19.58 12.47
C VAL A 6 -8.08 -20.24 12.80
N THR A 7 -9.20 -19.70 12.30
CA THR A 7 -10.54 -20.26 12.56
C THR A 7 -10.68 -21.70 12.06
N SER A 8 -10.05 -22.06 10.93
CA SER A 8 -10.10 -23.42 10.39
C SER A 8 -9.33 -24.47 11.22
N SER A 9 -8.51 -24.03 12.17
CA SER A 9 -7.60 -24.90 12.94
C SER A 9 -7.77 -24.76 14.45
N LEU A 10 -8.90 -24.20 14.91
CA LEU A 10 -9.26 -24.16 16.33
C LEU A 10 -9.31 -25.57 16.93
N VAL A 11 -8.77 -25.72 18.14
CA VAL A 11 -8.91 -26.96 18.91
C VAL A 11 -10.35 -27.03 19.43
N ARG A 12 -10.94 -28.23 19.40
CA ARG A 12 -12.34 -28.42 19.80
C ARG A 12 -12.47 -28.41 21.32
N GLU A 13 -12.96 -27.29 21.86
CA GLU A 13 -13.20 -27.08 23.30
C GLU A 13 -14.69 -26.89 23.66
N THR A 14 -15.59 -26.89 22.67
CA THR A 14 -17.04 -26.70 22.88
C THR A 14 -17.88 -27.79 22.22
N THR A 15 -19.16 -27.83 22.57
CA THR A 15 -20.17 -28.65 21.89
C THR A 15 -20.67 -27.99 20.60
N GLU A 16 -21.47 -28.71 19.82
CA GLU A 16 -22.06 -28.19 18.57
C GLU A 16 -23.20 -27.19 18.78
N ILE A 17 -23.78 -27.16 19.98
CA ILE A 17 -24.89 -26.28 20.35
C ILE A 17 -24.42 -24.95 20.94
N GLU A 18 -23.11 -24.79 21.17
CA GLU A 18 -22.49 -23.60 21.75
C GLU A 18 -21.52 -22.96 20.75
N SER A 19 -21.29 -21.66 20.89
CA SER A 19 -20.31 -20.95 20.07
C SER A 19 -18.89 -21.40 20.39
N GLN A 20 -18.09 -21.66 19.34
CA GLN A 20 -16.66 -22.01 19.47
C GLN A 20 -15.84 -20.95 20.20
N ASN A 21 -16.28 -19.69 20.20
CA ASN A 21 -15.60 -18.62 20.92
C ASN A 21 -15.55 -18.88 22.44
N TYR A 22 -16.51 -19.62 23.00
CA TYR A 22 -16.50 -19.97 24.42
C TYR A 22 -15.41 -20.97 24.80
N GLY A 23 -14.80 -21.64 23.80
CA GLY A 23 -13.66 -22.52 24.00
C GLY A 23 -12.39 -21.77 24.43
N TYR A 24 -12.24 -20.51 24.03
CA TYR A 24 -11.14 -19.66 24.51
C TYR A 24 -11.49 -19.01 25.85
N LYS A 25 -10.56 -19.05 26.80
CA LYS A 25 -10.62 -18.30 28.05
C LYS A 25 -9.60 -17.18 28.03
N PHE A 26 -10.04 -15.98 28.41
CA PHE A 26 -9.17 -14.81 28.45
C PHE A 26 -8.00 -15.03 29.43
N GLY A 27 -6.77 -14.93 28.92
CA GLY A 27 -5.55 -15.11 29.71
C GLY A 27 -5.08 -16.56 29.86
N GLN A 28 -5.65 -17.51 29.11
CA GLN A 28 -5.13 -18.89 29.07
C GLN A 28 -3.69 -18.93 28.53
N GLU A 29 -2.89 -19.87 29.03
CA GLU A 29 -1.48 -20.01 28.63
C GLU A 29 -1.32 -20.77 27.30
N GLU A 30 -2.25 -21.67 26.99
CA GLU A 30 -2.18 -22.52 25.80
C GLU A 30 -2.78 -21.83 24.55
N GLU A 31 -2.17 -22.11 23.40
CA GLU A 31 -2.65 -21.63 22.10
C GLU A 31 -4.01 -22.25 21.74
N THR A 32 -4.93 -21.43 21.21
CA THR A 32 -6.32 -21.84 20.92
C THR A 32 -6.49 -22.61 19.59
N TYR A 33 -5.44 -22.65 18.76
CA TYR A 33 -5.46 -23.26 17.43
C TYR A 33 -4.16 -24.02 17.14
N ASN A 34 -4.23 -24.98 16.20
CA ASN A 34 -3.08 -25.78 15.79
C ASN A 34 -2.35 -25.14 14.59
N ILE A 35 -1.26 -24.41 14.88
CA ILE A 35 -0.43 -23.78 13.85
C ILE A 35 0.20 -24.77 12.87
N VAL A 36 0.51 -26.00 13.29
CA VAL A 36 1.08 -27.04 12.42
C VAL A 36 0.04 -27.50 11.40
N ALA A 37 -1.22 -27.64 11.82
CA ALA A 37 -2.33 -27.95 10.92
C ALA A 37 -2.57 -26.81 9.92
N ALA A 38 -2.59 -25.56 10.38
CA ALA A 38 -2.74 -24.39 9.52
C ALA A 38 -1.59 -24.26 8.49
N HIS A 39 -0.35 -24.42 8.96
CA HIS A 39 0.84 -24.42 8.11
C HIS A 39 0.79 -25.55 7.08
N GLY A 40 0.43 -26.76 7.51
CA GLY A 40 0.33 -27.93 6.64
C GLY A 40 -0.78 -27.82 5.59
N TYR A 41 -1.91 -27.18 5.91
CA TYR A 41 -2.96 -26.87 4.92
C TYR A 41 -2.43 -25.87 3.89
N PHE A 42 -1.94 -24.72 4.35
CA PHE A 42 -1.53 -23.64 3.44
C PHE A 42 -0.29 -23.99 2.61
N GLY A 43 0.65 -24.75 3.19
CA GLY A 43 1.83 -25.25 2.50
C GLY A 43 1.51 -26.29 1.42
N ARG A 44 0.37 -27.00 1.52
CA ARG A 44 -0.14 -27.85 0.43
C ARG A 44 -0.95 -27.08 -0.60
N LEU A 45 -1.63 -26.00 -0.18
CA LEU A 45 -2.42 -25.16 -1.07
C LEU A 45 -1.56 -24.40 -2.09
N ILE A 46 -0.41 -23.89 -1.65
CA ILE A 46 0.52 -23.12 -2.51
C ILE A 46 1.80 -23.94 -2.75
N PHE A 47 2.73 -23.93 -1.81
CA PHE A 47 3.88 -24.83 -1.69
C PHE A 47 4.52 -24.62 -0.31
N GLN A 48 5.27 -25.62 0.19
CA GLN A 48 5.66 -25.69 1.60
C GLN A 48 6.40 -24.44 2.14
N TYR A 49 7.30 -23.87 1.34
CA TYR A 49 8.10 -22.70 1.71
C TYR A 49 7.36 -21.37 1.65
N ALA A 50 6.18 -21.30 1.00
CA ALA A 50 5.35 -20.10 0.98
C ALA A 50 4.53 -19.91 2.28
N SER A 51 4.58 -20.88 3.19
CA SER A 51 3.79 -20.91 4.41
C SER A 51 4.65 -20.57 5.63
N PHE A 52 4.14 -19.75 6.53
CA PHE A 52 4.80 -19.45 7.80
C PHE A 52 4.62 -20.60 8.79
N ASN A 53 5.72 -21.14 9.32
CA ASN A 53 5.72 -22.09 10.43
C ASN A 53 6.13 -21.45 11.77
N ASN A 54 6.54 -20.18 11.76
CA ASN A 54 6.86 -19.37 12.93
C ASN A 54 5.81 -18.26 13.08
N SER A 55 5.04 -18.31 14.17
CA SER A 55 4.00 -17.31 14.47
C SER A 55 4.55 -15.88 14.55
N ARG A 56 5.76 -15.69 15.12
CA ARG A 56 6.35 -14.34 15.25
C ARG A 56 6.66 -13.72 13.90
N SER A 57 7.22 -14.51 12.98
CA SER A 57 7.51 -14.06 11.61
C SER A 57 6.23 -13.74 10.84
N LEU A 58 5.18 -14.56 11.00
CA LEU A 58 3.86 -14.30 10.42
C LEU A 58 3.30 -12.95 10.90
N HIS A 59 3.24 -12.73 12.21
CA HIS A 59 2.66 -11.50 12.77
C HIS A 59 3.51 -10.26 12.46
N PHE A 60 4.84 -10.39 12.45
CA PHE A 60 5.72 -9.33 11.96
C PHE A 60 5.41 -8.97 10.50
N PHE A 61 5.26 -9.96 9.62
CA PHE A 61 4.90 -9.72 8.23
C PHE A 61 3.53 -9.05 8.07
N LEU A 62 2.52 -9.50 8.82
CA LEU A 62 1.18 -8.90 8.82
C LEU A 62 1.20 -7.42 9.21
N GLY A 63 2.08 -7.02 10.14
CA GLY A 63 2.29 -5.62 10.50
C GLY A 63 3.12 -4.86 9.46
N ALA A 64 4.25 -5.42 9.05
CA ALA A 64 5.21 -4.75 8.17
C ALA A 64 4.65 -4.49 6.77
N TRP A 65 3.91 -5.43 6.20
CA TRP A 65 3.40 -5.33 4.83
C TRP A 65 2.54 -4.08 4.57
N PRO A 66 1.45 -3.81 5.31
CA PRO A 66 0.65 -2.60 5.11
C PRO A 66 1.41 -1.34 5.53
N VAL A 67 2.23 -1.39 6.58
CA VAL A 67 2.97 -0.22 7.08
C VAL A 67 3.96 0.30 6.05
N ILE A 68 4.77 -0.60 5.46
CA ILE A 68 5.73 -0.23 4.42
C ILE A 68 4.99 0.33 3.20
N GLY A 69 3.84 -0.24 2.82
CA GLY A 69 3.01 0.29 1.73
C GLY A 69 2.55 1.73 1.97
N ILE A 70 2.05 2.03 3.18
CA ILE A 70 1.65 3.39 3.54
C ILE A 70 2.85 4.36 3.60
N TRP A 71 4.01 3.91 4.06
CA TRP A 71 5.22 4.74 4.01
C TRP A 71 5.60 5.14 2.59
N PHE A 72 5.54 4.23 1.62
CA PHE A 72 5.79 4.57 0.22
C PHE A 72 4.75 5.54 -0.34
N THR A 73 3.47 5.38 -0.02
CA THR A 73 2.43 6.34 -0.41
C THR A 73 2.70 7.74 0.16
N ALA A 74 3.07 7.82 1.45
CA ALA A 74 3.40 9.08 2.10
C ALA A 74 4.63 9.73 1.44
N MET A 75 5.70 8.97 1.21
CA MET A 75 6.89 9.46 0.50
C MET A 75 6.55 9.93 -0.92
N GLY A 76 5.70 9.20 -1.65
CA GLY A 76 5.27 9.58 -3.00
C GLY A 76 4.54 10.93 -3.03
N VAL A 77 3.63 11.18 -2.08
CA VAL A 77 2.97 12.49 -1.93
C VAL A 77 4.00 13.57 -1.56
N SER A 78 4.92 13.28 -0.64
CA SER A 78 5.98 14.21 -0.26
C SER A 78 6.90 14.59 -1.42
N THR A 79 7.19 13.67 -2.35
CA THR A 79 8.00 13.99 -3.54
C THR A 79 7.21 14.74 -4.60
N MET A 80 5.94 14.37 -4.83
CA MET A 80 5.07 15.09 -5.77
C MET A 80 4.79 16.53 -5.32
N ALA A 81 4.87 16.82 -4.01
CA ALA A 81 4.80 18.18 -3.48
C ALA A 81 5.92 19.11 -4.01
N PHE A 82 7.03 18.55 -4.50
CA PHE A 82 8.11 19.27 -5.17
C PHE A 82 8.10 19.06 -6.69
N ASN A 83 6.92 18.76 -7.25
CA ASN A 83 6.67 18.56 -8.69
C ASN A 83 7.47 17.42 -9.33
N LEU A 84 8.00 16.48 -8.51
CA LEU A 84 8.53 15.21 -9.01
C LEU A 84 7.37 14.22 -9.21
N ASN A 85 6.78 14.28 -10.39
CA ASN A 85 5.56 13.55 -10.73
C ASN A 85 5.82 12.09 -11.14
N GLY A 86 4.72 11.35 -11.33
CA GLY A 86 4.75 9.99 -11.86
C GLY A 86 5.23 9.92 -13.31
N PHE A 87 5.35 8.70 -13.83
CA PHE A 87 5.82 8.48 -15.19
C PHE A 87 4.92 9.16 -16.23
N ASN A 88 5.55 9.75 -17.24
CA ASN A 88 4.88 10.32 -18.40
C ASN A 88 5.24 9.49 -19.64
N PHE A 89 4.25 8.78 -20.17
CA PHE A 89 4.38 7.97 -21.39
C PHE A 89 3.48 8.48 -22.53
N ASN A 90 3.21 9.78 -22.55
CA ASN A 90 2.40 10.40 -23.59
C ASN A 90 3.08 10.19 -24.95
N GLN A 91 2.33 9.66 -25.92
CA GLN A 91 2.78 9.44 -27.30
C GLN A 91 4.06 8.60 -27.41
N SER A 92 4.30 7.70 -26.44
CA SER A 92 5.56 6.95 -26.36
C SER A 92 5.72 5.85 -27.42
N ILE A 93 4.67 5.48 -28.15
CA ILE A 93 4.73 4.48 -29.21
C ILE A 93 4.41 5.15 -30.55
N LEU A 94 5.33 4.99 -31.50
CA LEU A 94 5.21 5.50 -32.87
C LEU A 94 5.22 4.33 -33.86
N ASP A 95 4.47 4.46 -34.95
CA ASP A 95 4.60 3.56 -36.09
C ASP A 95 5.85 3.89 -36.95
N SER A 96 6.10 3.11 -37.99
CA SER A 96 7.24 3.32 -38.91
C SER A 96 7.16 4.62 -39.72
N GLN A 97 6.01 5.28 -39.72
CA GLN A 97 5.78 6.57 -40.38
C GLN A 97 5.83 7.74 -39.39
N GLY A 98 6.13 7.48 -38.11
CA GLY A 98 6.18 8.48 -37.05
C GLY A 98 4.82 8.89 -36.50
N ARG A 99 3.74 8.15 -36.80
CA ARG A 99 2.41 8.42 -36.26
C ARG A 99 2.26 7.80 -34.88
N VAL A 100 1.61 8.53 -33.97
CA VAL A 100 1.34 8.06 -32.61
C VAL A 100 0.37 6.89 -32.62
N ILE A 101 0.77 5.80 -31.99
CA ILE A 101 -0.11 4.68 -31.66
C ILE A 101 -0.58 4.89 -30.22
N GLY A 102 -1.86 5.25 -30.07
CA GLY A 102 -2.44 5.52 -28.76
C GLY A 102 -2.41 4.32 -27.81
N THR A 103 -2.08 4.58 -26.56
CA THR A 103 -1.98 3.61 -25.47
C THR A 103 -2.94 3.95 -24.32
N TRP A 104 -2.98 3.10 -23.29
CA TRP A 104 -3.68 3.44 -22.05
C TRP A 104 -3.13 4.69 -21.36
N ALA A 105 -1.83 5.00 -21.51
CA ALA A 105 -1.25 6.23 -20.97
C ALA A 105 -1.86 7.46 -21.65
N ASP A 106 -2.08 7.43 -22.97
CA ASP A 106 -2.70 8.52 -23.71
C ASP A 106 -4.19 8.72 -23.34
N VAL A 107 -4.89 7.63 -23.01
CA VAL A 107 -6.26 7.70 -22.48
C VAL A 107 -6.28 8.37 -21.10
N LEU A 108 -5.38 7.98 -20.20
CA LEU A 108 -5.24 8.61 -18.88
C LEU A 108 -4.84 10.09 -19.00
N ASN A 109 -3.98 10.44 -19.95
CA ASN A 109 -3.62 11.82 -20.22
C ASN A 109 -4.83 12.66 -20.64
N ARG A 110 -5.74 12.12 -21.47
CA ARG A 110 -6.98 12.83 -21.84
C ARG A 110 -7.89 13.08 -20.63
N ALA A 111 -8.01 12.10 -19.73
CA ALA A 111 -8.73 12.30 -18.47
C ALA A 111 -8.05 13.36 -17.59
N GLY A 112 -6.70 13.34 -17.52
CA GLY A 112 -5.89 14.35 -16.85
C GLY A 112 -6.15 15.77 -17.37
N ILE A 113 -6.09 15.97 -18.68
CA ILE A 113 -6.41 17.25 -19.33
C ILE A 113 -7.82 17.70 -18.98
N GLY A 114 -8.80 16.79 -18.98
CA GLY A 114 -10.18 17.11 -18.61
C GLY A 114 -10.32 17.64 -17.18
N MET A 115 -9.51 17.13 -16.24
CA MET A 115 -9.46 17.65 -14.88
C MET A 115 -8.74 19.00 -14.83
N GLU A 116 -7.58 19.12 -15.48
CA GLU A 116 -6.74 20.32 -15.51
C GLU A 116 -7.52 21.55 -16.03
N VAL A 117 -8.21 21.43 -17.16
CA VAL A 117 -8.93 22.56 -17.77
C VAL A 117 -10.19 22.98 -17.01
N MET A 118 -10.70 22.14 -16.12
CA MET A 118 -11.92 22.41 -15.35
C MET A 118 -11.65 22.77 -13.88
N HIS A 119 -10.49 22.39 -13.35
CA HIS A 119 -10.07 22.70 -11.99
C HIS A 119 -9.90 24.20 -11.82
N GLU A 120 -10.36 24.75 -10.69
CA GLU A 120 -10.24 26.17 -10.36
C GLU A 120 -10.63 27.13 -11.52
N ARG A 121 -11.78 26.85 -12.16
CA ARG A 121 -12.29 27.48 -13.40
C ARG A 121 -12.22 29.02 -13.52
N ASN A 122 -12.08 29.75 -12.40
CA ASN A 122 -12.03 31.22 -12.36
C ASN A 122 -10.76 31.77 -11.67
N ALA A 123 -9.76 30.94 -11.34
CA ALA A 123 -8.55 31.36 -10.62
C ALA A 123 -7.38 31.72 -11.54
N HIS A 124 -7.34 31.16 -12.75
CA HIS A 124 -6.21 31.29 -13.65
C HIS A 124 -6.40 32.44 -14.65
N ASN A 125 -5.44 33.37 -14.69
CA ASN A 125 -5.39 34.48 -15.65
C ASN A 125 -4.31 34.30 -16.73
N PHE A 126 -3.45 33.30 -16.56
CA PHE A 126 -2.35 32.96 -17.45
C PHE A 126 -2.49 31.51 -17.95
N PRO A 127 -1.93 31.17 -19.12
CA PRO A 127 -2.15 29.87 -19.74
C PRO A 127 -1.36 28.71 -19.11
N LEU A 128 -0.41 28.99 -18.21
CA LEU A 128 0.40 27.98 -17.53
C LEU A 128 0.10 28.00 -16.04
N ASP A 129 -0.33 26.86 -15.51
CA ASP A 129 -0.49 26.65 -14.08
C ASP A 129 0.87 26.29 -13.46
N LEU A 130 1.54 27.31 -12.94
CA LEU A 130 2.81 27.18 -12.23
C LEU A 130 2.68 27.83 -10.86
N ALA A 131 3.01 27.09 -9.81
CA ALA A 131 3.14 27.65 -8.47
C ALA A 131 4.61 28.07 -8.25
N SER A 132 4.86 29.38 -8.20
CA SER A 132 6.13 29.95 -7.74
C SER A 132 5.89 30.92 -6.59
N GLY A 133 6.57 30.72 -5.47
CA GLY A 133 6.65 31.69 -4.37
C GLY A 133 7.99 32.41 -4.36
N GLU A 134 8.16 33.37 -3.45
CA GLU A 134 9.51 33.90 -3.14
C GLU A 134 10.42 32.77 -2.65
N GLN A 135 11.70 32.79 -3.05
CA GLN A 135 12.67 31.81 -2.55
C GLN A 135 12.77 31.90 -1.02
N ALA A 136 12.34 30.84 -0.33
CA ALA A 136 12.62 30.71 1.09
C ALA A 136 14.13 30.50 1.28
N PRO A 137 14.81 31.28 2.13
CA PRO A 137 16.22 31.08 2.41
C PRO A 137 16.42 29.70 3.04
N VAL A 138 17.22 28.85 2.39
CA VAL A 138 17.61 27.54 2.95
C VAL A 138 18.59 27.79 4.09
N ALA A 139 18.29 27.27 5.27
CA ALA A 139 19.23 27.31 6.40
C ALA A 139 20.46 26.47 6.07
N LEU A 140 21.56 27.13 5.72
CA LEU A 140 22.86 26.49 5.42
C LEU A 140 23.63 26.10 6.69
N THR A 141 23.16 26.51 7.86
CA THR A 141 23.77 26.25 9.16
C THR A 141 22.76 25.60 10.09
N ALA A 142 23.14 24.47 10.68
CA ALA A 142 22.34 23.81 11.70
C ALA A 142 22.22 24.71 12.95
N PRO A 143 21.06 24.73 13.64
CA PRO A 143 20.91 25.49 14.88
C PRO A 143 21.91 24.97 15.92
N ALA A 144 22.64 25.88 16.57
CA ALA A 144 23.45 25.53 17.73
C ALA A 144 22.54 25.20 18.91
N ILE A 145 22.63 23.98 19.43
CA ILE A 145 21.96 23.59 20.67
C ILE A 145 22.88 24.07 21.80
N ASN A 146 22.58 25.22 22.39
CA ASN A 146 23.24 25.66 23.62
C ASN A 146 22.59 24.90 24.78
N GLY A 147 23.37 24.01 25.41
CA GLY A 147 22.99 23.30 26.63
C GLY A 147 23.06 24.16 27.88
#